data_AF-A0A1U7QEN0-F1
#
_entry.id   AF-A0A1U7QEN0-F1
#
_cell.length_a   1.000
_cell.length_b   1.000
_cell.length_c   1.000
_cell.angle_alpha   90.00
_cell.angle_beta   90.00
_cell.angle_gamma   90.00
#
_symmetry.space_group_name_H-M   'P 1'
#
loop_
_entity.id
_entity.type
_entity.pdbx_description
1 polymer ?
#
loop_
_entity_poly.entity_id
_entity_poly.type
_entity_poly.pdbx_seq_one_letter_code
_entity_poly.pdbx_strand_id
1 'polypeptide(L)'
;MPATAYKRVVYRSPSEHHYLKVCLEFQEHGIGLNTAQFKQLLVSALKDLFGEVGAALPVDILTYEEKTLSAILRVCSSGLAKLWSSLTLFGAYKNKKCAFRVIQVSPFLLALSGNSREQVLD
;
A
#
# COMPACT_ATOMS: atom_id res chain seq x y z
N MET A 1 29.19 34.67 -20.70
CA MET A 1 29.64 33.96 -19.49
C MET A 1 28.40 33.41 -18.80
N PRO A 2 28.20 32.09 -18.69
CA PRO A 2 26.98 31.55 -18.09
C PRO A 2 27.00 31.80 -16.57
N ALA A 3 25.86 32.20 -16.01
CA ALA A 3 25.73 32.53 -14.60
C ALA A 3 25.83 31.28 -13.72
N THR A 4 26.90 31.18 -12.94
CA THR A 4 27.05 30.18 -11.88
C THR A 4 26.22 30.62 -10.67
N ALA A 5 24.91 30.36 -10.69
CA ALA A 5 24.02 30.67 -9.58
C ALA A 5 23.74 29.41 -8.75
N TYR A 6 24.12 29.43 -7.46
CA TYR A 6 23.80 28.38 -6.50
C TYR A 6 22.46 28.66 -5.82
N LYS A 7 21.57 27.66 -5.77
CA LYS A 7 20.27 27.75 -5.11
C LYS A 7 20.08 26.59 -4.14
N ARG A 8 20.00 26.90 -2.84
CA ARG A 8 19.60 25.95 -1.80
C ARG A 8 18.09 26.07 -1.58
N VAL A 9 17.36 24.97 -1.79
CA VAL A 9 15.93 24.89 -1.50
C VAL A 9 15.71 23.77 -0.50
N VAL A 10 14.97 24.07 0.57
CA VAL A 10 14.59 23.10 1.61
C VAL A 10 13.08 22.97 1.59
N TYR A 11 12.59 21.77 1.37
CA TYR A 11 11.16 21.46 1.43
C TYR A 11 10.85 20.76 2.76
N ARG A 12 9.74 21.16 3.39
CA ARG A 12 9.23 20.49 4.58
C ARG A 12 8.00 19.67 4.17
N SER A 13 8.12 18.35 4.23
CA SER A 13 7.07 17.38 3.87
C SER A 13 6.50 17.56 2.44
N PRO A 14 7.33 17.52 1.38
CA PRO A 14 6.83 17.65 0.00
C PRO A 14 5.97 16.44 -0.46
N SER A 15 5.98 15.34 0.29
CA SER A 15 5.34 14.09 -0.11
C SER A 15 3.85 14.11 0.24
N GLU A 16 3.02 14.40 -0.76
CA GLU A 16 1.57 14.29 -0.67
C GLU A 16 1.08 12.83 -0.69
N HIS A 17 1.94 11.91 -1.14
CA HIS A 17 1.64 10.50 -1.32
C HIS A 17 2.56 9.63 -0.47
N HIS A 18 1.97 8.53 0.02
CA HIS A 18 2.65 7.47 0.72
C HIS A 18 2.41 6.15 0.01
N TYR A 19 3.45 5.32 0.01
CA TYR A 19 3.45 4.02 -0.63
C TYR A 19 3.53 2.93 0.44
N LEU A 20 2.69 1.91 0.31
CA LEU A 20 2.65 0.77 1.20
C LEU A 20 2.88 -0.51 0.38
N LYS A 21 3.88 -1.28 0.77
CA LYS A 21 4.03 -2.65 0.31
C LYS A 21 3.25 -3.56 1.25
N VAL A 22 2.21 -4.19 0.73
CA VAL A 22 1.35 -5.12 1.46
C VAL A 22 1.46 -6.50 0.86
N CYS A 23 1.31 -7.53 1.68
CA CYS A 23 1.19 -8.91 1.26
C CYS A 23 -0.08 -9.48 1.87
N LEU A 24 -0.84 -10.22 1.07
CA LEU A 24 -2.06 -10.87 1.52
C LEU A 24 -1.76 -12.35 1.77
N GLU A 25 -1.87 -12.75 3.03
CA GLU A 25 -1.67 -14.14 3.45
C GLU A 25 -3.03 -14.81 3.62
N PHE A 26 -3.23 -15.94 2.94
CA PHE A 26 -4.41 -16.78 3.10
C PHE A 26 -4.09 -18.02 3.92
N GLN A 27 -5.06 -18.49 4.70
CA GLN A 27 -4.93 -19.76 5.41
C GLN A 27 -4.98 -20.97 4.45
N GLU A 28 -5.65 -20.83 3.31
CA GLU A 28 -5.73 -21.86 2.27
C GLU A 28 -4.77 -21.57 1.11
N HIS A 29 -4.12 -22.63 0.61
CA HIS A 29 -3.25 -22.57 -0.55
C HIS A 29 -4.07 -22.62 -1.85
N GLY A 30 -3.63 -21.91 -2.90
CA GLY A 30 -4.24 -21.96 -4.23
C GLY A 30 -5.29 -20.88 -4.53
N ILE A 31 -5.40 -19.84 -3.70
CA ILE A 31 -6.26 -18.69 -3.99
C ILE A 31 -5.51 -17.71 -4.88
N GLY A 32 -5.72 -17.82 -6.18
CA GLY A 32 -5.32 -16.79 -7.14
C GLY A 32 -6.28 -15.61 -7.05
N LEU A 33 -5.76 -14.43 -6.73
CA LEU A 33 -6.50 -13.17 -6.86
C LEU A 33 -5.96 -12.40 -8.05
N ASN A 34 -6.86 -11.89 -8.88
CA ASN A 34 -6.51 -10.94 -9.94
C ASN A 34 -6.50 -9.50 -9.37
N THR A 35 -5.83 -8.57 -10.04
CA THR A 35 -5.73 -7.15 -9.65
C THR A 35 -7.08 -6.51 -9.38
N ALA A 36 -8.10 -6.84 -10.18
CA ALA A 36 -9.46 -6.33 -10.00
C ALA A 36 -10.10 -6.83 -8.69
N GLN A 37 -9.90 -8.10 -8.35
CA GLN A 37 -10.41 -8.69 -7.11
C GLN A 37 -9.70 -8.10 -5.90
N PHE A 38 -8.39 -7.90 -6.00
CA PHE A 38 -7.59 -7.23 -4.98
C PHE A 38 -8.04 -5.78 -4.75
N LYS A 39 -8.35 -5.05 -5.83
CA LYS A 39 -8.92 -3.69 -5.72
C LYS A 39 -10.30 -3.71 -5.04
N GLN A 40 -11.16 -4.65 -5.42
CA GLN A 40 -12.49 -4.78 -4.81
C GLN A 40 -12.40 -5.11 -3.31
N LEU A 41 -11.45 -5.97 -2.93
CA LEU A 41 -11.11 -6.29 -1.54
C LEU A 41 -10.78 -5.03 -0.75
N LEU A 42 -9.88 -4.21 -1.28
CA LEU A 42 -9.45 -2.98 -0.64
C LEU A 42 -10.60 -1.99 -0.46
N VAL A 43 -11.41 -1.80 -1.51
CA VAL A 43 -12.60 -0.95 -1.48
C VAL A 43 -13.61 -1.48 -0.45
N SER A 44 -13.79 -2.80 -0.37
CA SER A 44 -14.70 -3.42 0.59
C SER A 44 -14.21 -3.25 2.03
N ALA A 45 -12.91 -3.42 2.29
CA ALA A 45 -12.31 -3.19 3.60
C ALA A 45 -12.48 -1.73 4.06
N LEU A 46 -12.24 -0.79 3.15
CA LEU A 46 -12.46 0.63 3.40
C LEU A 46 -13.94 0.95 3.61
N LYS A 47 -14.84 0.29 2.86
CA LYS A 47 -16.29 0.45 3.00
C LYS A 47 -16.79 -0.05 4.35
N ASP A 48 -16.29 -1.19 4.80
CA ASP A 48 -16.71 -1.81 6.07
C ASP A 48 -16.36 -0.92 7.26
N LEU A 49 -15.13 -0.39 7.30
CA LEU A 49 -14.66 0.40 8.45
C LEU A 49 -15.01 1.90 8.37
N PHE A 50 -14.99 2.50 7.18
CA PHE A 50 -15.15 3.95 6.98
C PHE A 50 -16.37 4.33 6.13
N GLY A 51 -17.22 3.35 5.77
CA GLY A 51 -18.41 3.57 4.96
C GLY A 51 -18.11 3.90 3.49
N GLU A 52 -19.15 4.33 2.77
CA GLU A 52 -19.07 4.64 1.32
C GLU A 52 -18.09 5.77 0.99
N VAL A 53 -17.92 6.73 1.90
CA VAL A 53 -16.95 7.82 1.77
C VAL A 53 -15.51 7.30 1.88
N GLY A 54 -15.27 6.31 2.74
CA GLY A 54 -13.97 5.65 2.86
C GLY A 54 -13.63 4.82 1.63
N ALA A 55 -14.62 4.16 1.04
CA ALA A 55 -14.47 3.40 -0.20
C ALA A 55 -14.09 4.27 -1.41
N ALA A 56 -14.47 5.55 -1.40
CA ALA A 56 -14.13 6.53 -2.43
C ALA A 56 -12.72 7.14 -2.27
N LEU A 57 -11.94 6.72 -1.27
CA LEU A 57 -10.59 7.21 -1.05
C LEU A 57 -9.70 6.90 -2.28
N PRO A 58 -8.91 7.86 -2.81
CA PRO A 58 -8.03 7.62 -3.94
C PRO A 58 -6.86 6.70 -3.55
N VAL A 59 -7.07 5.40 -3.72
CA VAL A 59 -6.02 4.38 -3.58
C VAL A 59 -5.70 3.79 -4.94
N ASP A 60 -4.43 3.82 -5.29
CA ASP A 60 -3.92 3.30 -6.55
C ASP A 60 -3.03 2.09 -6.33
N ILE A 61 -3.15 1.07 -7.18
CA ILE A 61 -2.34 -0.15 -7.12
C ILE A 61 -1.27 -0.02 -8.21
N LEU A 62 -0.02 0.19 -7.80
CA LEU A 62 1.09 0.43 -8.72
C LEU A 62 1.67 -0.87 -9.28
N THR A 63 1.75 -1.88 -8.43
CA THR A 63 2.32 -3.18 -8.78
C THR A 63 1.58 -4.22 -7.99
N TYR A 64 1.17 -5.28 -8.66
CA TYR A 64 0.50 -6.41 -8.04
C TYR A 64 1.11 -7.69 -8.57
N GLU A 65 1.62 -8.51 -7.66
CA GLU A 65 2.27 -9.78 -7.94
C GLU A 65 1.33 -10.90 -7.49
N GLU A 66 0.76 -11.62 -8.45
CA GLU A 66 -0.22 -12.69 -8.20
C GLU A 66 0.39 -13.90 -7.49
N LYS A 67 1.67 -14.19 -7.75
CA LYS A 67 2.39 -15.35 -7.19
C LYS A 67 2.62 -15.22 -5.69
N THR A 68 2.97 -14.02 -5.25
CA THR A 68 3.29 -13.72 -3.84
C THR A 68 2.17 -12.96 -3.15
N LEU A 69 1.07 -12.67 -3.86
CA LEU A 69 -0.06 -11.87 -3.39
C LEU A 69 0.39 -10.54 -2.76
N SER A 70 1.47 -9.98 -3.30
CA SER A 70 2.08 -8.74 -2.83
C SER A 70 1.70 -7.58 -3.73
N ALA A 71 1.33 -6.46 -3.13
CA ALA A 71 0.94 -5.26 -3.84
C ALA A 71 1.66 -4.02 -3.30
N ILE A 72 1.92 -3.07 -4.18
CA ILE A 72 2.32 -1.72 -3.79
C ILE A 72 1.14 -0.79 -3.99
N LEU A 73 0.65 -0.24 -2.88
CA LEU A 73 -0.45 0.70 -2.81
C LEU A 73 0.08 2.12 -2.69
N ARG A 74 -0.53 3.07 -3.39
CA ARG A 74 -0.32 4.51 -3.23
C ARG A 74 -1.57 5.14 -2.62
N VAL A 75 -1.37 5.95 -1.59
CA VAL A 75 -2.45 6.70 -0.93
C VAL A 75 -1.97 8.09 -0.55
N CYS A 76 -2.88 9.07 -0.50
CA CYS A 76 -2.56 10.38 0.05
C CYS A 76 -2.21 10.29 1.54
N SER A 77 -1.36 11.20 2.03
CA SER A 77 -0.94 11.24 3.44
C SER A 77 -2.11 11.28 4.44
N SER A 78 -3.22 11.92 4.08
CA SER A 78 -4.46 11.98 4.86
C SER A 78 -5.22 10.65 4.93
N GLY A 79 -5.03 9.77 3.96
CA GLY A 79 -5.71 8.49 3.82
C GLY A 79 -4.92 7.29 4.33
N LEU A 80 -3.63 7.48 4.62
CA LEU A 80 -2.72 6.41 5.04
C LEU A 80 -3.23 5.65 6.27
N ALA A 81 -3.60 6.38 7.33
CA ALA A 81 -4.10 5.78 8.56
C ALA A 81 -5.40 5.00 8.32
N LYS A 82 -6.31 5.56 7.51
CA LYS A 82 -7.59 4.91 7.17
C LYS A 82 -7.38 3.61 6.41
N LEU A 83 -6.49 3.64 5.41
CA LEU A 83 -6.15 2.47 4.63
C LEU A 83 -5.54 1.38 5.50
N TRP A 84 -4.56 1.74 6.34
CA TRP A 84 -3.85 0.78 7.19
C TRP A 84 -4.79 0.15 8.23
N SER A 85 -5.58 0.95 8.95
CA SER A 85 -6.55 0.42 9.91
C SER A 85 -7.56 -0.53 9.27
N SER A 86 -8.04 -0.22 8.06
CA SER A 86 -8.95 -1.10 7.31
C SER A 86 -8.28 -2.41 6.92
N LEU A 87 -7.06 -2.36 6.40
CA LEU A 87 -6.28 -3.54 6.03
C LEU A 87 -6.00 -4.45 7.23
N THR A 88 -5.63 -3.88 8.38
CA THR A 88 -5.32 -4.65 9.60
C THR A 88 -6.57 -5.33 10.18
N LEU A 89 -7.74 -4.70 10.09
CA LEU A 89 -8.99 -5.27 10.58
C LEU A 89 -9.66 -6.21 9.56
N PHE A 90 -9.22 -6.17 8.30
CA PHE A 90 -9.75 -7.04 7.27
C PHE A 90 -9.31 -8.49 7.50
N GLY A 91 -10.28 -9.36 7.81
CA GLY A 91 -9.99 -10.74 8.26
C GLY A 91 -10.61 -11.87 7.43
N ALA A 92 -11.49 -11.56 6.48
CA ALA A 92 -12.21 -12.59 5.74
C ALA A 92 -12.57 -12.17 4.32
N TYR A 93 -12.35 -13.09 3.37
CA TYR A 93 -12.79 -12.95 1.98
C TYR A 93 -13.38 -14.26 1.48
N LYS A 94 -14.61 -14.22 0.93
CA LYS A 94 -15.35 -15.39 0.44
C LYS A 94 -15.33 -16.57 1.41
N ASN A 95 -15.65 -16.31 2.69
CA ASN A 95 -15.66 -17.31 3.77
C ASN A 95 -14.28 -17.92 4.12
N LYS A 96 -13.20 -17.43 3.51
CA LYS A 96 -11.83 -17.84 3.82
C LYS A 96 -11.14 -16.77 4.65
N LYS A 97 -10.38 -17.21 5.66
CA LYS A 97 -9.61 -16.31 6.52
C LYS A 97 -8.40 -15.80 5.74
N CYS A 98 -8.25 -14.48 5.74
CA CYS A 98 -7.15 -13.79 5.08
C CYS A 98 -6.67 -12.65 5.97
N ALA A 99 -5.37 -12.39 5.95
CA ALA A 99 -4.76 -11.31 6.70
C ALA A 99 -3.88 -10.48 5.78
N PHE A 100 -4.09 -9.16 5.80
CA PHE A 100 -3.17 -8.24 5.16
C PHE A 100 -1.99 -7.96 6.08
N ARG A 101 -0.80 -8.25 5.59
CA ARG A 101 0.45 -7.93 6.27
C ARG A 101 1.16 -6.79 5.58
N VAL A 102 1.34 -5.70 6.31
CA VAL A 102 2.10 -4.56 5.82
C VAL A 102 3.59 -4.87 5.97
N ILE A 103 4.29 -4.99 4.85
CA ILE A 103 5.72 -5.31 4.81
C ILE A 103 6.53 -4.06 5.12
N GLN A 104 6.23 -2.97 4.41
CA GLN A 104 6.99 -1.73 4.47
C GLN A 104 6.11 -0.55 4.03
N VAL A 105 6.35 0.62 4.61
CA VAL A 105 5.69 1.89 4.27
C VAL A 105 6.75 2.95 4.03
N SER A 106 6.62 3.73 2.96
CA SER A 106 7.56 4.80 2.65
C SER A 106 6.89 5.90 1.83
N PRO A 107 7.23 7.18 2.04
CA PRO A 107 6.77 8.29 1.20
C PRO A 107 7.41 8.32 -0.19
N PHE A 108 8.41 7.46 -0.45
CA PHE A 108 9.09 7.37 -1.76
C PHE A 108 9.22 5.92 -2.20
N LEU A 109 8.89 5.65 -3.46
CA LEU A 109 9.09 4.33 -4.07
C LEU A 109 10.55 3.89 -4.03
N LEU A 110 11.51 4.79 -4.24
CA LEU A 110 12.93 4.43 -4.20
C LEU A 110 13.35 3.85 -2.84
N ALA A 111 12.89 4.48 -1.75
CA ALA A 111 13.13 3.97 -0.40
C ALA A 111 12.30 2.72 -0.08
N LEU A 112 11.18 2.49 -0.78
CA LEU A 112 10.38 1.26 -0.69
C LEU A 112 11.01 0.10 -1.47
N SER A 113 11.71 0.40 -2.57
CA SER A 113 12.44 -0.57 -3.40
C SER A 113 13.69 -1.09 -2.71
N GLY A 114 14.28 -0.31 -1.81
CA GLY A 114 15.28 -0.80 -0.87
C GLY A 114 14.65 -1.73 0.16
N ASN A 115 15.27 -2.89 0.40
CA ASN A 115 14.91 -3.81 1.48
C ASN A 115 15.11 -3.13 2.84
N SER A 116 14.08 -2.43 3.33
CA SER A 116 14.14 -1.79 4.66
C SER A 116 13.77 -2.76 5.78
N ARG A 117 13.28 -3.97 5.43
CA ARG A 117 12.85 -5.00 6.38
C ARG A 117 13.93 -6.05 6.65
N GLU A 118 14.69 -6.44 5.63
CA GLU A 118 15.73 -7.48 5.69
C GLU A 118 16.99 -6.91 5.05
N GLN A 119 17.78 -6.19 5.85
CA GLN A 119 18.97 -5.49 5.37
C GLN A 119 20.09 -6.45 4.91
N VAL A 120 19.91 -7.76 5.16
CA VAL A 120 20.70 -8.89 4.64
C VAL A 120 19.76 -10.11 4.55
N LEU A 121 19.75 -10.81 3.41
CA LEU A 121 19.24 -12.19 3.31
C LEU A 121 20.48 -13.07 3.40
N ASP A 122 20.60 -13.88 4.45
CA ASP A 122 21.63 -14.93 4.56
C ASP A 122 21.35 -16.08 3.58
#